data_AF-A0A7Y2YGS0-F1
#
_entry.id   AF-A0A7Y2YGS0-F1
#
_cell.length_a   1.000
_cell.length_b   1.000
_cell.length_c   1.000
_cell.angle_alpha   90.00
_cell.angle_beta   90.00
_cell.angle_gamma   90.00
#
_symmetry.space_group_name_H-M   'P 1'
#
loop_
_entity.id
_entity.type
_entity.pdbx_description
1 polymer ?
#
loop_
_entity_poly.entity_id
_entity_poly.type
_entity_poly.pdbx_seq_one_letter_code
_entity_poly.pdbx_strand_id
1 'polypeptide(L)' 'MELSTLDYSFIIVFFSTVLAIGIIVSKKSGKNTSEFFLSGRTMPWWLLGLSMVATTFS' A
#
# COMPACT_ATOMS: atom_id res chain seq x y z
N MET A 1 11.74 -2.82 27.78
CA MET A 1 11.67 -1.82 26.70
C MET A 1 10.30 -1.20 26.79
N GLU A 2 10.23 0.00 27.37
CA GLU A 2 9.00 0.79 27.39
C GLU A 2 8.91 1.51 26.04
N LEU A 3 7.82 1.27 25.30
CA LEU A 3 7.54 2.01 24.08
C LEU A 3 7.07 3.42 24.47
N SER A 4 7.74 4.43 23.94
CA SER A 4 7.36 5.82 24.20
C SER A 4 6.02 6.12 23.53
N THR A 5 5.27 7.07 24.07
CA THR A 5 4.05 7.60 23.44
C THR A 5 4.31 8.10 22.01
N LEU A 6 5.55 8.54 21.74
CA LEU A 6 6.00 8.95 20.43
C LEU A 6 6.12 7.76 19.45
N ASP A 7 6.55 6.59 19.92
CA ASP A 7 6.64 5.37 19.10
C ASP A 7 5.25 4.89 18.67
N TYR A 8 4.28 4.92 19.60
CA TYR A 8 2.87 4.63 19.27
C TYR A 8 2.30 5.59 18.24
N SER A 9 2.68 6.87 18.27
CA SER A 9 2.26 7.85 17.25
C SER A 9 2.74 7.44 15.86
N PHE A 10 4.00 7.03 15.70
CA PHE A 10 4.52 6.56 14.42
C PHE A 10 3.80 5.31 13.91
N ILE A 11 3.51 4.36 14.79
CA ILE A 11 2.76 3.14 14.43
C ILE A 11 1.37 3.52 13.91
N ILE A 12 0.64 4.36 14.64
CA ILE A 12 -0.71 4.78 14.23
C ILE A 12 -0.68 5.54 12.90
N VAL A 13 0.28 6.45 12.71
CA VAL A 13 0.43 7.23 11.47
C VAL A 13 0.75 6.32 10.29
N PHE A 14 1.65 5.34 10.48
CA PHE A 14 2.00 4.36 9.45
C PHE A 14 0.77 3.58 9.01
N PHE A 15 0.04 2.96 9.94
CA PHE A 15 -1.15 2.18 9.61
C PHE A 15 -2.26 3.04 9.00
N SER A 16 -2.48 4.25 9.53
CA SER A 16 -3.48 5.18 8.98
C SER A 16 -3.15 5.56 7.53
N THR A 17 -1.87 5.78 7.22
CA THR A 17 -1.40 6.11 5.87
C THR A 17 -1.63 4.94 4.91
N VAL A 18 -1.23 3.73 5.29
CA VAL A 18 -1.42 2.51 4.48
C VAL A 18 -2.92 2.29 4.22
N LEU A 19 -3.75 2.44 5.25
CA LEU A 19 -5.20 2.23 5.16
C LEU A 19 -5.87 3.30 4.30
N ALA A 20 -5.46 4.57 4.42
CA ALA A 20 -5.93 5.66 3.57
C ALA A 20 -5.62 5.41 2.08
N ILE A 21 -4.39 5.00 1.76
CA ILE A 21 -4.01 4.62 0.38
C ILE A 21 -4.89 3.46 -0.12
N GLY A 22 -5.07 2.43 0.72
CA GLY A 22 -5.92 1.29 0.39
C GLY A 22 -7.37 1.68 0.07
N ILE A 23 -7.98 2.57 0.85
CA ILE A 23 -9.35 3.06 0.61
C ILE A 23 -9.44 3.90 -0.68
N ILE A 24 -8.45 4.76 -0.93
CA ILE A 24 -8.44 5.60 -2.14
C ILE A 24 -8.32 4.73 -3.39
N VAL A 25 -7.43 3.73 -3.36
CA VAL A 25 -7.19 2.82 -4.50
C VAL A 25 -8.33 1.83 -4.68
N SER A 26 -8.94 1.31 -3.59
CA SER A 26 -10.05 0.35 -3.69
C SER A 26 -11.25 0.90 -4.45
N LYS A 27 -11.54 2.20 -4.31
CA LYS A 27 -12.57 2.89 -5.11
C LYS A 27 -12.30 2.84 -6.62
N LYS A 28 -11.04 2.80 -7.03
CA LYS A 28 -10.64 2.69 -8.45
C LYS A 28 -10.72 1.23 -8.93
N SER A 29 -10.27 0.28 -8.11
CA SER A 29 -10.22 -1.13 -8.47
C SER A 29 -11.60 -1.80 -8.57
N GLY A 30 -12.65 -1.25 -7.95
CA GLY A 30 -14.01 -1.78 -8.04
C GLY A 30 -14.72 -1.58 -9.39
N LYS A 31 -14.15 -0.80 -10.33
CA LYS A 31 -14.80 -0.49 -11.61
C LYS A 31 -14.73 -1.60 -12.65
N ASN A 32 -13.66 -2.40 -12.67
CA ASN A 32 -13.50 -3.48 -13.64
C ASN A 32 -12.41 -4.47 -13.18
N THR A 33 -12.56 -5.76 -13.50
CA THR A 33 -11.56 -6.80 -13.19
C THR A 33 -10.18 -6.47 -13.77
N SER A 34 -10.14 -5.81 -14.93
CA SER A 34 -8.90 -5.33 -15.55
C SER A 34 -8.21 -4.22 -14.75
N GLU A 35 -8.94 -3.34 -14.06
CA GLU A 35 -8.36 -2.33 -13.17
C GLU A 35 -7.82 -2.97 -11.88
N PHE A 36 -8.49 -4.00 -11.38
CA PHE A 36 -8.04 -4.73 -10.19
C PHE A 36 -6.73 -5.49 -10.42
N PHE A 37 -6.62 -6.24 -11.53
CA PHE A 37 -5.45 -7.09 -11.79
C PHE A 37 -4.35 -6.41 -12.61
N LEU A 38 -4.70 -5.54 -13.56
CA LEU A 38 -3.72 -4.92 -14.46
C LEU A 38 -3.45 -3.45 -14.12
N SER A 39 -4.18 -2.84 -13.17
CA SER A 39 -4.15 -1.40 -12.89
C SER A 39 -4.27 -0.56 -14.17
N GLY A 40 -5.18 -0.97 -15.06
CA GLY A 40 -5.37 -0.33 -16.37
C GLY A 40 -4.16 -0.45 -17.31
N ARG A 41 -3.23 -1.39 -17.06
CA ARG A 41 -1.96 -1.59 -17.80
C ARG A 41 -0.99 -0.40 -17.72
N THR A 42 -1.14 0.46 -16.72
CA THR A 42 -0.36 1.70 -16.56
C THR A 42 0.62 1.67 -15.37
N MET A 43 0.91 0.48 -14.81
CA MET A 43 1.88 0.39 -13.71
C MET A 43 3.31 0.71 -14.19
N PRO A 44 4.00 1.66 -13.53
CA PRO A 44 5.38 1.95 -13.86
C PRO A 44 6.31 0.85 -13.33
N TRP A 45 7.38 0.59 -14.07
CA TRP A 45 8.31 -0.52 -13.81
C TRP A 45 8.97 -0.47 -12.43
N TRP A 46 9.25 0.73 -11.89
CA TRP A 46 9.87 0.91 -10.58
C TRP A 46 8.95 0.45 -9.44
N LEU A 47 7.64 0.68 -9.58
CA LEU A 47 6.63 0.25 -8.62
C LEU A 47 6.51 -1.28 -8.62
N LEU A 48 6.57 -1.90 -9.80
CA LEU A 48 6.60 -3.36 -9.96
C LEU A 48 7.86 -3.97 -9.35
N GLY A 49 9.02 -3.40 -9.62
CA GLY A 49 10.30 -3.84 -9.05
C GLY A 49 10.30 -3.78 -7.52
N LEU A 50 9.86 -2.66 -6.95
CA LEU A 50 9.77 -2.49 -5.51
C LEU A 50 8.75 -3.44 -4.88
N SER A 51 7.60 -3.67 -5.53
CA SER A 51 6.58 -4.60 -5.04
C SER A 51 7.08 -6.05 -4.99
N MET A 52 7.80 -6.51 -6.02
CA MET A 52 8.36 -7.87 -6.05
C MET A 52 9.40 -8.07 -4.94
N VAL A 53 10.27 -7.08 -4.73
CA VAL A 53 11.25 -7.07 -3.64
C VAL A 53 10.53 -7.12 -2.29
N ALA A 54 9.58 -6.21 -2.05
CA ALA A 54 8.83 -6.15 -0.80
C ALA A 54 8.05 -7.45 -0.49
N THR A 55 7.58 -8.18 -1.51
CA THR A 55 6.87 -9.46 -1.33
C THR A 55 7.83 -10.63 -1.07
N THR A 56 9.06 -10.55 -1.58
CA THR A 56 10.08 -11.59 -1.38
C THR A 56 10.75 -11.47 -0.01
N PHE A 57 10.92 -10.24 0.48
CA PHE A 57 11.39 -9.96 1.84
C PHE A 57 10.19 -9.96 2.82
N SER A 58 9.66 -11.15 3.11
CA SER A 58 8.67 -11.37 4.17
C SER A 58 9.28 -12.11 5.35
#